data_AF-A0A0G0JH68-F1
#
_entry.id   AF-A0A0G0JH68-F1
#
_cell.length_a   1.000
_cell.length_b   1.000
_cell.length_c   1.000
_cell.angle_alpha   90.00
_cell.angle_beta   90.00
_cell.angle_gamma   90.00
#
_symmetry.space_group_name_H-M   'P 1'
#
loop_
_entity.id
_entity.type
_entity.pdbx_description
1 polymer ?
#
loop_
_entity_poly.entity_id
_entity_poly.type
_entity_poly.pdbx_seq_one_letter_code
_entity_poly.pdbx_strand_id
1 'polypeptide(L)'
;MKKTCLILFSLAVLAGICIVIISAILILAFNRDSRDKNNNTDNEQDTIIDTDNPDMDNDNTKLGEINIESIYNENIDSPEVLQVHVNEVSLALDTFKLLDKENWDGNIDEDLPIDASDYDQSKLAGYISNQEGKEDKLTIPSDLEDTFISSNSSKHINDLMKSARSEYLIYLKAKGTADKYINEIKANALPEKDSRMEYVAKNDPNAEPTSAGGYNTDDQGEKNYSQVNIVIYAVDVYNITDIICTSNILGADDWEKCRDMAVRQLMYHEMTHVLQRAYVTLHVDEEHKKDKSAYVYADKILMDVDDQYFWEWGGSEIISDSNNRQISQESQAEGISFEVLTNVYNMSTVQKEALWSHLFGRLNIGRDNMEQIQQITEENWPKLHVDESGSSIAEVMRGYNKNGESTLVSLTNRLSAFPAYIGYFNPMEPEDTDKFWEFIKK
;
A
#
# COMPACT_ATOMS: atom_id res chain seq x y z
N MET A 1 -50.20 -30.00 7.33
CA MET A 1 -49.52 -29.65 8.60
C MET A 1 -48.01 -29.84 8.60
N LYS A 2 -47.41 -30.87 7.94
CA LYS A 2 -45.94 -31.08 7.98
C LYS A 2 -45.09 -30.06 7.21
N LYS A 3 -45.58 -29.49 6.09
CA LYS A 3 -44.81 -28.52 5.27
C LYS A 3 -44.68 -27.13 5.92
N THR A 4 -45.68 -26.69 6.66
CA THR A 4 -45.67 -25.39 7.35
C THR A 4 -44.69 -25.38 8.53
N CYS A 5 -44.48 -26.53 9.17
CA CYS A 5 -43.52 -26.68 10.27
C CYS A 5 -42.07 -26.60 9.78
N LEU A 6 -41.77 -27.10 8.58
CA LEU A 6 -40.44 -27.07 7.99
C LEU A 6 -40.02 -25.64 7.62
N ILE A 7 -40.94 -24.85 7.05
CA ILE A 7 -40.68 -23.46 6.66
C ILE A 7 -40.46 -22.57 7.89
N LEU A 8 -41.23 -22.77 8.96
CA LEU A 8 -41.04 -22.03 10.22
C LEU A 8 -39.73 -22.41 10.92
N PHE A 9 -39.28 -23.66 10.80
CA PHE A 9 -37.99 -24.10 11.34
C PHE A 9 -36.82 -23.49 10.55
N SER A 10 -36.88 -23.48 9.21
CA SER A 10 -35.86 -22.84 8.36
C SER A 10 -35.77 -21.34 8.59
N LEU A 11 -36.90 -20.65 8.77
CA LEU A 11 -36.92 -19.22 9.10
C LEU A 11 -36.35 -18.92 10.50
N ALA A 12 -36.57 -19.80 11.47
CA ALA A 12 -36.00 -19.67 12.82
C ALA A 12 -34.47 -19.89 12.82
N VAL A 13 -33.97 -20.83 12.01
CA VAL A 13 -32.53 -21.07 11.83
C VAL A 13 -31.87 -19.88 11.12
N LEU A 14 -32.49 -19.33 10.06
CA LEU A 14 -31.98 -18.14 9.38
C LEU A 14 -31.94 -16.92 10.32
N ALA A 15 -32.99 -16.71 11.12
CA ALA A 15 -33.03 -15.63 12.09
C ALA A 15 -31.96 -15.80 13.19
N GLY A 16 -31.70 -17.03 13.63
CA GLY A 16 -30.61 -17.34 14.56
C GLY A 16 -29.23 -17.04 14.01
N ILE A 17 -28.98 -17.39 12.73
CA ILE A 17 -27.70 -17.11 12.05
C ILE A 17 -27.50 -15.60 11.86
N CYS A 18 -28.54 -14.85 11.47
CA CYS A 18 -28.45 -13.39 11.36
C CYS A 18 -28.14 -12.72 12.70
N ILE A 19 -28.69 -13.21 13.82
CA ILE A 19 -28.40 -12.68 15.15
C ILE A 19 -26.95 -12.95 15.57
N VAL A 20 -26.39 -14.12 15.22
CA VAL A 20 -24.98 -14.45 15.50
C VAL A 20 -24.03 -13.58 14.67
N ILE A 21 -24.33 -13.36 13.39
CA ILE A 21 -23.54 -12.49 12.50
C ILE A 21 -23.58 -11.04 12.98
N ILE A 22 -24.76 -10.51 13.32
CA ILE A 22 -24.90 -9.15 13.86
C ILE A 22 -24.19 -9.01 15.22
N SER A 23 -24.23 -10.05 16.05
CA SER A 23 -23.51 -10.06 17.34
C SER A 23 -21.99 -10.11 17.17
N ALA A 24 -21.48 -10.86 16.18
CA ALA A 24 -20.06 -10.90 15.86
C ALA A 24 -19.56 -9.55 15.29
N ILE A 25 -20.35 -8.91 14.43
CA ILE A 25 -20.06 -7.56 13.90
C ILE A 25 -20.06 -6.52 15.03
N LEU A 26 -21.02 -6.60 15.97
CA LEU A 26 -21.05 -5.70 17.13
C LEU A 26 -19.91 -5.94 18.12
N ILE A 27 -19.47 -7.19 18.33
CA ILE A 27 -18.30 -7.50 19.18
C ILE A 27 -17.00 -6.99 18.54
N LEU A 28 -16.86 -7.09 17.22
CA LEU A 28 -15.73 -6.51 16.48
C LEU A 28 -15.75 -4.97 16.51
N ALA A 29 -16.93 -4.35 16.47
CA ALA A 29 -17.07 -2.91 16.60
C ALA A 29 -16.77 -2.40 18.03
N PHE A 30 -17.16 -3.13 19.07
CA PHE A 30 -16.92 -2.73 20.48
C PHE A 30 -15.49 -3.00 20.97
N ASN A 31 -14.80 -4.02 20.45
CA ASN A 31 -13.39 -4.27 20.78
C ASN A 31 -12.45 -3.23 20.15
N ARG A 32 -12.88 -2.53 19.09
CA ARG A 32 -12.16 -1.38 18.51
C ARG A 32 -12.32 -0.12 19.35
N ASP A 33 -13.47 0.08 20.00
CA ASP A 33 -13.81 1.29 20.75
C ASP A 33 -13.29 1.30 22.21
N SER A 34 -12.89 0.14 22.75
CA SER A 34 -12.40 0.01 24.14
C SER A 34 -10.89 0.20 24.31
N ARG A 35 -10.12 0.39 23.23
CA ARG A 35 -8.66 0.64 23.30
C ARG A 35 -8.28 2.13 23.37
N ASP A 36 -9.18 3.04 23.05
CA ASP A 36 -8.91 4.50 23.03
C ASP A 36 -9.29 5.25 24.32
N LYS A 37 -9.55 4.52 25.41
CA LYS A 37 -9.85 5.12 26.73
C LYS A 37 -8.88 4.64 27.80
N ASN A 38 -7.60 4.98 27.64
CA ASN A 38 -6.71 5.16 28.79
C ASN A 38 -5.48 5.95 28.35
N ASN A 39 -5.55 7.27 28.50
CA ASN A 39 -4.48 8.12 29.05
C ASN A 39 -4.88 9.58 28.90
N ASN A 40 -5.56 10.13 29.91
CA ASN A 40 -5.37 11.54 30.24
C ASN A 40 -5.82 11.84 31.67
N THR A 41 -4.83 12.09 32.53
CA THR A 41 -4.89 12.93 33.73
C THR A 41 -3.46 13.31 34.07
N ASP A 42 -3.02 14.50 33.64
CA ASP A 42 -2.81 15.65 34.54
C ASP A 42 -1.75 16.65 34.04
N ASN A 43 -2.15 17.93 34.16
CA ASN A 43 -1.38 19.16 34.34
C ASN A 43 -0.80 19.94 33.14
N GLU A 44 -1.57 20.97 32.75
CA GLU A 44 -1.22 22.41 32.78
C GLU A 44 0.22 22.83 32.50
N GLN A 45 0.41 23.64 31.45
CA GLN A 45 0.57 25.09 31.64
C GLN A 45 0.45 25.87 30.32
N ASP A 46 -0.48 26.83 30.33
CA ASP A 46 -0.66 27.88 29.34
C ASP A 46 0.64 28.62 29.03
N THR A 47 0.93 28.81 27.75
CA THR A 47 1.67 29.99 27.27
C THR A 47 0.99 30.52 26.02
N ILE A 48 0.20 31.57 26.23
CA ILE A 48 -0.31 32.46 25.20
C ILE A 48 0.91 33.16 24.58
N ILE A 49 1.19 32.88 23.31
CA ILE A 49 2.04 33.73 22.48
C ILE A 49 1.21 34.20 21.29
N ASP A 50 0.74 35.42 21.46
CA ASP A 50 0.32 36.36 20.43
C ASP A 50 1.47 36.54 19.43
N THR A 51 1.26 36.20 18.16
CA THR A 51 2.14 36.69 17.08
C THR A 51 1.30 37.00 15.85
N ASP A 52 1.13 38.29 15.68
CA ASP A 52 0.72 38.98 14.47
C ASP A 52 1.39 38.42 13.20
N ASN A 53 0.55 38.34 12.18
CA ASN A 53 0.86 38.37 10.75
C ASN A 53 2.18 39.08 10.40
N PRO A 54 3.02 38.44 9.56
CA PRO A 54 3.59 39.21 8.46
C PRO A 54 3.44 38.50 7.12
N ASP A 55 2.88 39.25 6.17
CA ASP A 55 3.29 39.35 4.77
C ASP A 55 3.87 38.07 4.14
N MET A 56 3.00 37.36 3.40
CA MET A 56 3.42 36.50 2.31
C MET A 56 4.10 37.35 1.23
N ASP A 57 5.41 37.54 1.41
CA ASP A 57 6.25 38.05 0.35
C ASP A 57 6.36 36.99 -0.75
N ASN A 58 6.11 37.50 -1.95
CA ASN A 58 6.00 36.82 -3.22
C ASN A 58 7.39 36.37 -3.69
N ASP A 59 7.91 35.27 -3.13
CA ASP A 59 9.20 34.73 -3.57
C ASP A 59 9.00 33.78 -4.76
N ASN A 60 9.11 34.37 -5.95
CA ASN A 60 9.33 33.67 -7.22
C ASN A 60 10.70 32.98 -7.18
N THR A 61 10.84 31.90 -6.41
CA THR A 61 11.92 30.94 -6.61
C THR A 61 11.62 30.20 -7.90
N LYS A 62 12.10 30.75 -9.02
CA LYS A 62 12.45 29.95 -10.18
C LYS A 62 13.30 28.79 -9.65
N LEU A 63 12.84 27.56 -9.84
CA LEU A 63 13.73 26.41 -9.99
C LEU A 63 14.64 26.71 -11.19
N GLY A 64 15.63 27.57 -10.95
CA GLY A 64 16.77 27.69 -11.84
C GLY A 64 17.40 26.31 -11.88
N GLU A 65 17.75 25.85 -13.08
CA GLU A 65 18.54 24.65 -13.31
C GLU A 65 19.59 24.51 -12.20
N ILE A 66 19.30 23.62 -11.25
CA ILE A 66 20.25 23.26 -10.21
C ILE A 66 21.27 22.39 -10.94
N ASN A 67 22.28 23.06 -11.51
CA ASN A 67 23.43 22.40 -12.11
C ASN A 67 24.36 21.96 -10.97
N ILE A 68 23.93 20.92 -10.24
CA ILE A 68 24.79 20.17 -9.32
C ILE A 68 25.54 19.17 -10.20
N GLU A 69 26.87 19.31 -10.30
CA GLU A 69 27.74 18.18 -10.68
C GLU A 69 27.32 17.00 -9.81
N SER A 70 26.87 15.90 -10.44
CA SER A 70 26.42 14.69 -9.74
C SER A 70 27.45 14.30 -8.68
N ILE A 71 27.09 14.46 -7.41
CA ILE A 71 27.88 14.00 -6.25
C ILE A 71 27.69 12.49 -6.01
N TYR A 72 26.99 11.82 -6.92
CA TYR A 72 26.49 10.47 -6.81
C TYR A 72 27.33 9.50 -7.66
N ASN A 73 27.26 8.21 -7.32
CA ASN A 73 28.09 7.22 -7.98
C ASN A 73 27.57 6.95 -9.39
N GLU A 74 28.35 7.32 -10.41
CA GLU A 74 28.06 7.01 -11.82
C GLU A 74 28.70 5.68 -12.28
N ASN A 75 29.64 5.15 -11.48
CA ASN A 75 30.27 3.85 -11.72
C ASN A 75 29.61 2.81 -10.83
N ILE A 76 28.36 2.46 -11.16
CA ILE A 76 27.56 1.53 -10.38
C ILE A 76 27.90 0.09 -10.78
N ASP A 77 28.80 -0.54 -10.02
CA ASP A 77 28.87 -2.01 -9.95
C ASP A 77 27.73 -2.47 -9.03
N SER A 78 26.51 -2.47 -9.56
CA SER A 78 25.33 -2.79 -8.74
C SER A 78 25.38 -4.29 -8.37
N PRO A 79 25.27 -4.65 -7.08
CA PRO A 79 25.17 -6.05 -6.70
C PRO A 79 23.94 -6.69 -7.34
N GLU A 80 23.97 -8.02 -7.46
CA GLU A 80 22.84 -8.78 -7.99
C GLU A 80 21.58 -8.50 -7.17
N VAL A 81 20.50 -8.10 -7.85
CA VAL A 81 19.21 -7.78 -7.22
C VAL A 81 18.65 -9.05 -6.58
N LEU A 82 18.57 -9.06 -5.25
CA LEU A 82 17.97 -10.15 -4.50
C LEU A 82 16.47 -10.21 -4.77
N GLN A 83 16.01 -11.29 -5.40
CA GLN A 83 14.60 -11.49 -5.68
C GLN A 83 13.81 -11.80 -4.40
N VAL A 84 12.65 -11.16 -4.27
CA VAL A 84 11.71 -11.33 -3.15
C VAL A 84 10.66 -12.37 -3.54
N HIS A 85 10.56 -13.41 -2.73
CA HIS A 85 9.51 -14.41 -2.85
C HIS A 85 8.26 -13.98 -2.08
N VAL A 86 7.18 -13.75 -2.81
CA VAL A 86 5.84 -13.50 -2.26
C VAL A 86 5.13 -14.86 -2.16
N ASN A 87 5.20 -15.44 -0.96
CA ASN A 87 4.83 -16.84 -0.72
C ASN A 87 3.34 -17.10 -0.98
N GLU A 88 2.49 -16.14 -0.67
CA GLU A 88 1.05 -16.20 -0.91
C GLU A 88 0.76 -16.34 -2.41
N VAL A 89 1.37 -15.50 -3.25
CA VAL A 89 1.24 -15.57 -4.71
C VAL A 89 1.81 -16.89 -5.25
N SER A 90 2.95 -17.32 -4.72
CA SER A 90 3.57 -18.59 -5.12
C SER A 90 2.71 -19.80 -4.76
N LEU A 91 2.08 -19.77 -3.59
CA LEU A 91 1.14 -20.80 -3.12
C LEU A 91 -0.11 -20.82 -4.02
N ALA A 92 -0.67 -19.66 -4.35
CA ALA A 92 -1.80 -19.57 -5.28
C ALA A 92 -1.46 -20.16 -6.66
N LEU A 93 -0.27 -19.86 -7.21
CA LEU A 93 0.19 -20.44 -8.47
C LEU A 93 0.29 -21.97 -8.40
N ASP A 94 0.87 -22.50 -7.33
CA ASP A 94 0.94 -23.95 -7.12
C ASP A 94 -0.48 -24.56 -7.02
N THR A 95 -1.43 -23.88 -6.38
CA THR A 95 -2.84 -24.30 -6.32
C THR A 95 -3.47 -24.37 -7.71
N PHE A 96 -3.41 -23.29 -8.50
CA PHE A 96 -4.04 -23.26 -9.83
C PHE A 96 -3.43 -24.29 -10.79
N LYS A 97 -2.12 -24.54 -10.71
CA LYS A 97 -1.47 -25.62 -11.47
C LYS A 97 -1.98 -27.01 -11.08
N LEU A 98 -2.30 -27.24 -9.81
CA LEU A 98 -2.89 -28.50 -9.36
C LEU A 98 -4.35 -28.64 -9.83
N LEU A 99 -5.14 -27.57 -9.71
CA LEU A 99 -6.54 -27.57 -10.16
C LEU A 99 -6.67 -27.83 -11.67
N ASP A 100 -5.76 -27.27 -12.47
CA ASP A 100 -5.71 -27.46 -13.92
C ASP A 100 -5.43 -28.93 -14.25
N LYS A 101 -4.45 -29.52 -13.54
CA LYS A 101 -4.09 -30.93 -13.68
C LYS A 101 -5.24 -31.88 -13.30
N GLU A 102 -6.04 -31.53 -12.29
CA GLU A 102 -7.21 -32.31 -11.88
C GLU A 102 -8.44 -32.06 -12.77
N ASN A 103 -8.34 -31.20 -13.79
CA ASN A 103 -9.45 -30.81 -14.67
C ASN A 103 -10.65 -30.29 -13.87
N TRP A 104 -10.40 -29.50 -12.83
CA TRP A 104 -11.45 -28.80 -12.09
C TRP A 104 -12.32 -27.97 -13.05
N ASP A 105 -13.60 -27.83 -12.76
CA ASP A 105 -14.57 -27.13 -13.63
C ASP A 105 -14.72 -25.64 -13.31
N GLY A 106 -14.01 -25.15 -12.29
CA GLY A 106 -14.05 -23.75 -11.86
C GLY A 106 -15.16 -23.43 -10.86
N ASN A 107 -15.88 -24.44 -10.35
CA ASN A 107 -16.95 -24.23 -9.37
C ASN A 107 -16.41 -24.00 -7.95
N ILE A 108 -16.29 -22.74 -7.54
CA ILE A 108 -15.76 -22.34 -6.23
C ILE A 108 -16.73 -22.58 -5.05
N ASP A 109 -18.01 -22.84 -5.35
CA ASP A 109 -19.03 -23.16 -4.33
C ASP A 109 -18.92 -24.62 -3.83
N GLU A 110 -18.09 -25.43 -4.48
CA GLU A 110 -17.77 -26.81 -4.08
C GLU A 110 -16.35 -26.88 -3.52
N ASP A 111 -16.09 -27.91 -2.70
CA ASP A 111 -14.76 -28.19 -2.21
C ASP A 111 -13.80 -28.35 -3.39
N LEU A 112 -12.63 -27.70 -3.30
CA LEU A 112 -11.60 -27.83 -4.33
C LEU A 112 -11.20 -29.32 -4.46
N PRO A 113 -11.03 -29.87 -5.68
CA PRO A 113 -10.72 -31.27 -5.90
C PRO A 113 -9.24 -31.60 -5.63
N ILE A 114 -8.65 -30.98 -4.61
CA ILE A 114 -7.25 -31.13 -4.20
C ILE A 114 -7.17 -31.12 -2.68
N ASP A 115 -6.20 -31.84 -2.13
CA ASP A 115 -5.86 -31.88 -0.73
C ASP A 115 -4.46 -31.29 -0.48
N ALA A 116 -4.16 -30.91 0.77
CA ALA A 116 -2.82 -30.46 1.15
C ALA A 116 -1.71 -31.49 0.84
N SER A 117 -2.05 -32.78 0.70
CA SER A 117 -1.12 -33.84 0.31
C SER A 117 -0.71 -33.81 -1.16
N ASP A 118 -1.48 -33.15 -2.03
CA ASP A 118 -1.19 -33.08 -3.47
C ASP A 118 -0.09 -32.06 -3.79
N TYR A 119 0.16 -31.13 -2.87
CA TYR A 119 1.23 -30.16 -2.95
C TYR A 119 2.60 -30.80 -2.72
N ASP A 120 3.62 -30.23 -3.36
CA ASP A 120 5.01 -30.52 -3.02
C ASP A 120 5.30 -30.14 -1.57
N GLN A 121 5.49 -31.15 -0.74
CA GLN A 121 5.69 -31.01 0.70
C GLN A 121 6.97 -30.24 1.03
N SER A 122 7.99 -30.29 0.18
CA SER A 122 9.21 -29.52 0.34
C SER A 122 8.99 -28.03 0.05
N LYS A 123 8.13 -27.69 -0.92
CA LYS A 123 7.74 -26.29 -1.17
C LYS A 123 6.93 -25.71 -0.03
N LEU A 124 5.92 -26.44 0.46
CA LEU A 124 5.11 -25.99 1.60
C LEU A 124 5.96 -25.72 2.84
N ALA A 125 6.91 -26.61 3.15
CA ALA A 125 7.88 -26.40 4.23
C ALA A 125 8.77 -25.17 3.98
N GLY A 126 9.14 -24.91 2.73
CA GLY A 126 9.87 -23.70 2.31
C GLY A 126 9.08 -22.42 2.57
N TYR A 127 7.79 -22.37 2.22
CA TYR A 127 6.92 -21.21 2.49
C TYR A 127 6.78 -20.94 3.99
N ILE A 128 6.59 -22.00 4.79
CA ILE A 128 6.52 -21.92 6.24
C ILE A 128 7.82 -21.35 6.81
N SER A 129 8.96 -21.97 6.47
CA SER A 129 10.27 -21.55 6.99
C SER A 129 10.63 -20.12 6.56
N ASN A 130 10.29 -19.73 5.33
CA ASN A 130 10.51 -18.37 4.86
C ASN A 130 9.66 -17.37 5.64
N GLN A 131 8.38 -17.68 5.88
CA GLN A 131 7.47 -16.79 6.61
C GLN A 131 7.83 -16.67 8.10
N GLU A 132 8.20 -17.78 8.75
CA GLU A 132 8.67 -17.77 10.15
C GLU A 132 10.00 -17.02 10.28
N GLY A 133 10.85 -17.05 9.26
CA GLY A 133 12.09 -16.25 9.20
C GLY A 133 11.91 -14.78 8.83
N LYS A 134 10.67 -14.31 8.55
CA LYS A 134 10.43 -12.88 8.24
C LYS A 134 10.41 -11.98 9.48
N GLU A 135 10.16 -12.51 10.68
CA GLU A 135 10.21 -11.71 11.92
C GLU A 135 11.60 -11.10 12.13
N ASP A 136 12.67 -11.87 11.85
CA ASP A 136 14.05 -11.38 11.93
C ASP A 136 14.39 -10.37 10.83
N LYS A 137 13.66 -10.37 9.71
CA LYS A 137 13.88 -9.47 8.56
C LYS A 137 13.05 -8.19 8.60
N LEU A 138 11.99 -8.17 9.40
CA LEU A 138 11.12 -7.00 9.63
C LEU A 138 11.48 -6.26 10.93
N THR A 139 12.62 -6.61 11.53
CA THR A 139 13.13 -6.00 12.75
C THR A 139 14.39 -5.21 12.41
N ILE A 140 14.47 -3.96 12.88
CA ILE A 140 15.64 -3.11 12.74
C ILE A 140 16.77 -3.71 13.60
N PRO A 141 17.96 -3.98 13.04
CA PRO A 141 19.11 -4.45 13.81
C PRO A 141 19.49 -3.49 14.94
N SER A 142 19.94 -4.03 16.07
CA SER A 142 20.23 -3.24 17.28
C SER A 142 21.31 -2.18 17.08
N ASP A 143 22.26 -2.42 16.18
CA ASP A 143 23.31 -1.48 15.79
C ASP A 143 22.81 -0.34 14.88
N LEU A 144 21.62 -0.49 14.30
CA LEU A 144 20.96 0.51 13.47
C LEU A 144 19.80 1.23 14.17
N GLU A 145 19.38 0.80 15.37
CA GLU A 145 18.26 1.43 16.08
C GLU A 145 18.48 2.93 16.31
N ASP A 146 19.72 3.37 16.55
CA ASP A 146 20.01 4.81 16.71
C ASP A 146 19.71 5.62 15.43
N THR A 147 19.88 5.02 14.25
CA THR A 147 19.62 5.62 12.94
C THR A 147 18.13 5.81 12.66
N PHE A 148 17.25 4.97 13.23
CA PHE A 148 15.81 4.98 12.92
C PHE A 148 14.92 5.38 14.09
N ILE A 149 15.26 5.01 15.32
CA ILE A 149 14.34 5.04 16.48
C ILE A 149 14.75 6.07 17.53
N SER A 150 16.03 6.46 17.61
CA SER A 150 16.47 7.44 18.61
C SER A 150 15.66 8.74 18.54
N SER A 151 15.58 9.50 19.64
CA SER A 151 14.83 10.77 19.65
C SER A 151 15.38 11.79 18.64
N ASN A 152 16.70 11.77 18.39
CA ASN A 152 17.33 12.64 17.39
C ASN A 152 16.94 12.23 15.98
N SER A 153 17.03 10.94 15.66
CA SER A 153 16.63 10.41 14.35
C SER A 153 15.13 10.59 14.12
N SER A 154 14.30 10.35 15.13
CA SER A 154 12.86 10.58 15.07
C SER A 154 12.52 12.04 14.76
N LYS A 155 13.21 12.99 15.41
CA LYS A 155 13.02 14.42 15.13
C LYS A 155 13.45 14.75 13.69
N HIS A 156 14.62 14.28 13.27
CA HIS A 156 15.14 14.49 11.93
C HIS A 156 14.20 13.91 10.86
N ILE A 157 13.69 12.70 11.04
CA ILE A 157 12.76 12.05 10.12
C ILE A 157 11.44 12.84 10.05
N ASN A 158 10.90 13.31 11.17
CA ASN A 158 9.69 14.16 11.15
C ASN A 158 9.93 15.48 10.39
N ASP A 159 11.08 16.14 10.60
CA ASP A 159 11.44 17.34 9.84
C ASP A 159 11.60 17.01 8.34
N LEU A 160 12.15 15.84 8.04
CA LEU A 160 12.32 15.34 6.68
C LEU A 160 11.00 15.06 5.97
N MET A 161 10.01 14.51 6.67
CA MET A 161 8.67 14.29 6.13
C MET A 161 8.03 15.62 5.70
N LYS A 162 8.19 16.68 6.51
CA LYS A 162 7.72 18.04 6.15
C LYS A 162 8.47 18.60 4.94
N SER A 163 9.77 18.36 4.85
CA SER A 163 10.58 18.73 3.66
C SER A 163 10.09 17.99 2.42
N ALA A 164 9.92 16.68 2.49
CA ALA A 164 9.47 15.84 1.39
C ALA A 164 8.08 16.26 0.88
N ARG A 165 7.13 16.58 1.77
CA ARG A 165 5.84 17.17 1.37
C ARG A 165 6.03 18.46 0.57
N SER A 166 6.91 19.35 1.03
CA SER A 166 7.15 20.64 0.36
C SER A 166 7.81 20.45 -1.00
N GLU A 167 8.80 19.55 -1.10
CA GLU A 167 9.47 19.13 -2.33
C GLU A 167 8.45 18.57 -3.34
N TYR A 168 7.56 17.68 -2.90
CA TYR A 168 6.50 17.12 -3.74
C TYR A 168 5.54 18.21 -4.27
N LEU A 169 5.08 19.13 -3.42
CA LEU A 169 4.20 20.23 -3.85
C LEU A 169 4.88 21.21 -4.81
N ILE A 170 6.18 21.45 -4.66
CA ILE A 170 6.99 22.21 -5.61
C ILE A 170 7.06 21.47 -6.94
N TYR A 171 7.29 20.16 -6.91
CA TYR A 171 7.34 19.31 -8.10
C TYR A 171 6.00 19.32 -8.86
N LEU A 172 4.86 19.21 -8.16
CA LEU A 172 3.53 19.32 -8.77
C LEU A 172 3.36 20.62 -9.56
N LYS A 173 3.80 21.76 -8.98
CA LYS A 173 3.77 23.06 -9.66
C LYS A 173 4.67 23.09 -10.89
N ALA A 174 5.89 22.54 -10.77
CA ALA A 174 6.83 22.48 -11.87
C ALA A 174 6.31 21.63 -13.04
N LYS A 175 5.54 20.57 -12.75
CA LYS A 175 4.83 19.76 -13.75
C LYS A 175 3.58 20.43 -14.33
N GLY A 176 3.17 21.58 -13.81
CA GLY A 176 2.00 22.34 -14.29
C GLY A 176 0.66 21.85 -13.75
N THR A 177 0.65 21.08 -12.65
CA THR A 177 -0.58 20.64 -11.98
C THR A 177 -1.50 21.82 -11.70
N ALA A 178 -2.80 21.70 -12.01
CA ALA A 178 -3.74 22.79 -11.81
C ALA A 178 -3.82 23.22 -10.34
N ASP A 179 -3.82 24.54 -10.08
CA ASP A 179 -3.80 25.11 -8.74
C ASP A 179 -4.95 24.61 -7.84
N LYS A 180 -6.11 24.26 -8.43
CA LYS A 180 -7.25 23.71 -7.70
C LYS A 180 -6.86 22.46 -6.89
N TYR A 181 -6.05 21.56 -7.44
CA TYR A 181 -5.61 20.34 -6.76
C TYR A 181 -4.62 20.65 -5.64
N ILE A 182 -3.65 21.52 -5.91
CA ILE A 182 -2.65 21.94 -4.92
C ILE A 182 -3.32 22.67 -3.74
N ASN A 183 -4.31 23.51 -4.02
CA ASN A 183 -5.09 24.21 -3.01
C ASN A 183 -5.94 23.24 -2.18
N GLU A 184 -6.54 22.23 -2.80
CA GLU A 184 -7.30 21.19 -2.09
C GLU A 184 -6.40 20.39 -1.13
N ILE A 185 -5.18 20.04 -1.56
CA ILE A 185 -4.20 19.37 -0.68
C ILE A 185 -3.92 20.24 0.55
N LYS A 186 -3.61 21.52 0.33
CA LYS A 186 -3.20 22.45 1.40
C LYS A 186 -4.33 22.83 2.33
N ALA A 187 -5.54 22.99 1.81
CA ALA A 187 -6.70 23.45 2.57
C ALA A 187 -7.45 22.33 3.28
N ASN A 188 -7.44 21.11 2.73
CA ASN A 188 -8.33 20.05 3.18
C ASN A 188 -7.70 18.65 3.24
N ALA A 189 -7.12 18.14 2.15
CA ALA A 189 -6.71 16.74 2.09
C ALA A 189 -5.58 16.42 3.08
N LEU A 190 -4.52 17.24 3.08
CA LEU A 190 -3.40 17.14 4.03
C LEU A 190 -2.90 18.55 4.41
N PRO A 191 -3.66 19.28 5.26
CA PRO A 191 -3.26 20.60 5.72
C PRO A 191 -2.00 20.53 6.59
N GLU A 192 -1.29 21.65 6.73
CA GLU A 192 0.02 21.76 7.43
C GLU A 192 -0.06 21.62 8.97
N LYS A 193 -1.05 20.90 9.48
CA LYS A 193 -1.13 20.56 10.90
C LYS A 193 -0.16 19.42 11.19
N ASP A 194 0.78 19.64 12.11
CA ASP A 194 1.79 18.65 12.53
C ASP A 194 1.18 17.30 12.96
N SER A 195 -0.07 17.28 13.43
CA SER A 195 -0.78 16.04 13.82
C SER A 195 -1.26 15.19 12.64
N ARG A 196 -1.02 15.58 11.39
CA ARG A 196 -1.49 14.88 10.18
C ARG A 196 -0.39 14.04 9.50
N MET A 197 0.86 14.21 9.93
CA MET A 197 2.01 13.46 9.46
C MET A 197 2.74 12.93 10.70
N GLU A 198 2.76 11.62 10.88
CA GLU A 198 3.32 10.97 12.06
C GLU A 198 4.42 9.99 11.67
N TYR A 199 5.58 10.11 12.33
CA TYR A 199 6.59 9.07 12.33
C TYR A 199 6.48 8.21 13.59
N VAL A 200 6.22 6.92 13.40
CA VAL A 200 6.15 5.93 14.49
C VAL A 200 7.51 5.25 14.64
N ALA A 201 8.31 5.79 15.55
CA ALA A 201 9.63 5.29 15.92
C ALA A 201 9.57 4.01 16.78
N LYS A 202 9.02 2.92 16.23
CA LYS A 202 8.94 1.63 16.91
C LYS A 202 9.55 0.52 16.06
N ASN A 203 10.41 -0.27 16.69
CA ASN A 203 10.90 -1.53 16.14
C ASN A 203 9.83 -2.61 16.36
N ASP A 204 8.79 -2.61 15.52
CA ASP A 204 7.68 -3.56 15.62
C ASP A 204 7.48 -4.28 14.28
N PRO A 205 7.83 -5.57 14.16
CA PRO A 205 7.62 -6.33 12.93
C PRO A 205 6.13 -6.55 12.60
N ASN A 206 5.24 -6.25 13.55
CA ASN A 206 3.78 -6.26 13.36
C ASN A 206 3.19 -4.86 13.24
N ALA A 207 4.03 -3.84 13.03
CA ALA A 207 3.56 -2.50 12.71
C ALA A 207 2.60 -2.55 11.51
N GLU A 208 1.59 -1.69 11.52
CA GLU A 208 0.80 -1.45 10.33
C GLU A 208 1.71 -0.88 9.22
N PRO A 209 1.41 -1.13 7.95
CA PRO A 209 2.19 -0.55 6.87
C PRO A 209 2.03 0.98 6.86
N THR A 210 3.10 1.64 6.42
CA THR A 210 3.08 3.05 6.04
C THR A 210 1.91 3.31 5.09
N SER A 211 1.15 4.36 5.36
CA SER A 211 -0.03 4.68 4.56
C SER A 211 -0.52 6.13 4.73
N ALA A 212 -1.12 6.65 3.68
CA ALA A 212 -2.06 7.75 3.67
C ALA A 212 -3.44 7.21 4.10
N GLY A 213 -3.67 7.16 5.41
CA GLY A 213 -4.87 6.59 6.02
C GLY A 213 -6.18 7.22 5.52
N GLY A 214 -7.23 6.38 5.43
CA GLY A 214 -8.43 6.70 4.66
C GLY A 214 -9.39 7.75 5.22
N TYR A 215 -9.24 8.21 6.46
CA TYR A 215 -10.04 9.30 7.02
C TYR A 215 -9.36 9.94 8.24
N ASN A 216 -9.57 11.24 8.42
CA ASN A 216 -9.39 11.89 9.73
C ASN A 216 -10.75 12.06 10.41
N THR A 217 -10.75 12.13 11.73
CA THR A 217 -11.95 12.51 12.48
C THR A 217 -12.07 14.04 12.46
N ASP A 218 -13.20 14.58 12.04
CA ASP A 218 -13.46 16.01 12.07
C ASP A 218 -13.67 16.52 13.52
N ASP A 219 -13.80 17.84 13.68
CA ASP A 219 -13.95 18.50 14.99
C ASP A 219 -15.23 18.05 15.74
N GLN A 220 -16.13 17.31 15.08
CA GLN A 220 -17.37 16.77 15.64
C GLN A 220 -17.27 15.28 15.99
N GLY A 221 -16.12 14.63 15.75
CA GLY A 221 -15.96 13.20 15.99
C GLY A 221 -16.39 12.32 14.80
N GLU A 222 -16.74 12.89 13.64
CA GLU A 222 -17.19 12.14 12.47
C GLU A 222 -16.04 11.83 11.52
N LYS A 223 -16.09 10.68 10.86
CA LYS A 223 -15.09 10.29 9.86
C LYS A 223 -15.21 11.19 8.64
N ASN A 224 -14.14 11.87 8.28
CA ASN A 224 -14.03 12.64 7.06
C ASN A 224 -13.01 12.01 6.12
N TYR A 225 -13.52 11.32 5.11
CA TYR A 225 -12.71 10.65 4.10
C TYR A 225 -12.10 11.61 3.09
N SER A 226 -12.46 12.91 3.07
CA SER A 226 -11.77 13.90 2.23
C SER A 226 -10.38 14.27 2.76
N GLN A 227 -10.06 13.85 3.98
CA GLN A 227 -8.82 14.23 4.66
C GLN A 227 -8.04 12.97 5.05
N VAL A 228 -6.73 13.00 4.84
CA VAL A 228 -5.82 11.87 5.07
C VAL A 228 -4.76 12.16 6.11
N ASN A 229 -4.31 11.15 6.84
CA ASN A 229 -3.12 11.23 7.69
C ASN A 229 -2.04 10.38 7.04
N ILE A 230 -0.80 10.87 7.03
CA ILE A 230 0.34 10.04 6.64
C ILE A 230 0.97 9.50 7.91
N VAL A 231 1.07 8.18 8.03
CA VAL A 231 1.81 7.53 9.10
C VAL A 231 2.94 6.73 8.47
N ILE A 232 4.18 7.01 8.87
CA ILE A 232 5.37 6.27 8.44
C ILE A 232 5.95 5.50 9.62
N TYR A 233 6.25 4.22 9.43
CA TYR A 233 6.81 3.35 10.46
C TYR A 233 8.32 3.15 10.27
N ALA A 234 9.06 3.07 11.37
CA ALA A 234 10.51 2.88 11.35
C ALA A 234 10.95 1.64 10.56
N VAL A 235 10.22 0.54 10.69
CA VAL A 235 10.52 -0.73 10.00
C VAL A 235 10.40 -0.61 8.48
N ASP A 236 9.43 0.15 7.97
CA ASP A 236 9.29 0.40 6.53
C ASP A 236 10.41 1.29 6.02
N VAL A 237 10.76 2.34 6.79
CA VAL A 237 11.91 3.20 6.46
C VAL A 237 13.17 2.35 6.37
N TYR A 238 13.42 1.47 7.34
CA TYR A 238 14.57 0.56 7.32
C TYR A 238 14.56 -0.37 6.09
N ASN A 239 13.43 -1.01 5.80
CA ASN A 239 13.30 -1.92 4.67
C ASN A 239 13.62 -1.22 3.34
N ILE A 240 13.14 0.01 3.14
CA ILE A 240 13.46 0.78 1.93
C ILE A 240 14.91 1.30 1.96
N THR A 241 15.44 1.63 3.14
CA THR A 241 16.83 2.06 3.32
C THR A 241 17.81 0.99 2.87
N ASP A 242 17.57 -0.26 3.25
CA ASP A 242 18.39 -1.41 2.84
C ASP A 242 18.42 -1.57 1.31
N ILE A 243 17.27 -1.42 0.64
CA ILE A 243 17.19 -1.44 -0.83
C ILE A 243 18.02 -0.31 -1.45
N ILE A 244 17.89 0.91 -0.92
CA ILE A 244 18.60 2.09 -1.46
C ILE A 244 20.11 1.93 -1.26
N CYS A 245 20.55 1.50 -0.08
CA CYS A 245 21.96 1.26 0.19
C CYS A 245 22.52 0.15 -0.70
N THR A 246 21.81 -0.98 -0.83
CA THR A 246 22.24 -2.09 -1.70
C THR A 246 22.28 -1.73 -3.17
N SER A 247 21.43 -0.81 -3.65
CA SER A 247 21.50 -0.30 -5.04
C SER A 247 22.82 0.43 -5.35
N ASN A 248 23.54 0.89 -4.32
CA ASN A 248 24.84 1.56 -4.39
C ASN A 248 24.86 2.86 -5.25
N ILE A 249 23.70 3.47 -5.49
CA ILE A 249 23.59 4.73 -6.25
C ILE A 249 24.26 5.91 -5.51
N LEU A 250 24.38 5.81 -4.17
CA LEU A 250 25.01 6.84 -3.32
C LEU A 250 26.52 6.61 -3.07
N GLY A 251 27.09 5.51 -3.58
CA GLY A 251 28.54 5.24 -3.62
C GLY A 251 29.23 4.84 -2.30
N ALA A 252 28.61 5.07 -1.15
CA ALA A 252 29.07 4.57 0.15
C ALA A 252 27.87 4.16 1.00
N ASP A 253 28.04 3.14 1.85
CA ASP A 253 27.05 2.64 2.81
C ASP A 253 26.79 3.64 3.96
N ASP A 254 26.30 4.83 3.60
CA ASP A 254 25.88 5.88 4.53
C ASP A 254 24.39 5.68 4.82
N TRP A 255 24.11 4.87 5.85
CA TRP A 255 22.76 4.51 6.28
C TRP A 255 21.87 5.73 6.55
N GLU A 256 22.44 6.87 6.99
CA GLU A 256 21.64 8.09 7.21
C GLU A 256 21.20 8.71 5.89
N LYS A 257 22.05 8.74 4.86
CA LYS A 257 21.67 9.22 3.54
C LYS A 257 20.69 8.29 2.84
N CYS A 258 20.91 6.98 2.92
CA CYS A 258 19.96 6.00 2.40
C CYS A 258 18.61 6.14 3.11
N ARG A 259 18.60 6.32 4.44
CA ARG A 259 17.38 6.55 5.23
C ARG A 259 16.67 7.80 4.78
N ASP A 260 17.40 8.90 4.61
CA ASP A 260 16.79 10.17 4.21
C ASP A 260 16.15 10.09 2.81
N MET A 261 16.73 9.28 1.93
CA MET A 261 16.16 8.99 0.62
C MET A 261 14.96 8.02 0.73
N ALA A 262 15.01 7.03 1.63
CA ALA A 262 13.91 6.11 1.91
C ALA A 262 12.66 6.81 2.45
N VAL A 263 12.84 7.73 3.40
CA VAL A 263 11.75 8.57 3.93
C VAL A 263 11.13 9.39 2.81
N ARG A 264 11.93 9.95 1.90
CA ARG A 264 11.42 10.68 0.73
C ARG A 264 10.63 9.79 -0.21
N GLN A 265 11.12 8.60 -0.55
CA GLN A 265 10.40 7.66 -1.40
C GLN A 265 9.02 7.34 -0.82
N LEU A 266 8.97 6.93 0.46
CA LEU A 266 7.71 6.65 1.15
C LEU A 266 6.80 7.88 1.18
N MET A 267 7.33 9.06 1.53
CA MET A 267 6.54 10.29 1.53
C MET A 267 6.00 10.66 0.15
N TYR A 268 6.77 10.52 -0.92
CA TYR A 268 6.30 10.84 -2.27
C TYR A 268 5.22 9.86 -2.75
N HIS A 269 5.35 8.57 -2.39
CA HIS A 269 4.32 7.56 -2.62
C HIS A 269 3.01 7.99 -1.94
N GLU A 270 3.06 8.26 -0.63
CA GLU A 270 1.86 8.67 0.12
C GLU A 270 1.30 10.02 -0.32
N MET A 271 2.17 10.96 -0.72
CA MET A 271 1.74 12.24 -1.29
C MET A 271 1.06 12.08 -2.65
N THR A 272 1.34 11.00 -3.39
CA THR A 272 0.59 10.66 -4.61
C THR A 272 -0.83 10.23 -4.26
N HIS A 273 -1.03 9.43 -3.21
CA HIS A 273 -2.36 9.13 -2.69
C HIS A 273 -3.08 10.38 -2.15
N VAL A 274 -2.37 11.32 -1.54
CA VAL A 274 -2.93 12.63 -1.14
C VAL A 274 -3.41 13.42 -2.37
N LEU A 275 -2.65 13.41 -3.47
CA LEU A 275 -3.06 14.05 -4.72
C LEU A 275 -4.28 13.34 -5.33
N GLN A 276 -4.28 12.02 -5.40
CA GLN A 276 -5.43 11.23 -5.84
C GLN A 276 -6.66 11.55 -4.97
N ARG A 277 -6.49 11.69 -3.66
CA ARG A 277 -7.57 12.10 -2.75
C ARG A 277 -8.09 13.49 -3.05
N ALA A 278 -7.20 14.47 -3.21
CA ALA A 278 -7.59 15.84 -3.55
C ALA A 278 -8.32 15.89 -4.89
N TYR A 279 -7.87 15.10 -5.86
CA TYR A 279 -8.56 14.94 -7.13
C TYR A 279 -10.00 14.50 -6.93
N VAL A 280 -10.20 13.38 -6.23
CA VAL A 280 -11.51 12.78 -5.99
C VAL A 280 -12.43 13.77 -5.27
N THR A 281 -11.95 14.40 -4.19
CA THR A 281 -12.73 15.36 -3.41
C THR A 281 -13.27 16.51 -4.27
N LEU A 282 -12.50 16.98 -5.26
CA LEU A 282 -12.95 18.06 -6.15
C LEU A 282 -13.95 17.61 -7.22
N HIS A 283 -14.06 16.31 -7.48
CA HIS A 283 -14.89 15.75 -8.55
C HIS A 283 -16.06 14.90 -8.05
N VAL A 284 -16.23 14.78 -6.73
CA VAL A 284 -17.45 14.25 -6.10
C VAL A 284 -18.37 15.36 -5.64
N ASP A 285 -19.67 15.08 -5.66
CA ASP A 285 -20.67 15.98 -5.11
C ASP A 285 -20.46 16.19 -3.60
N GLU A 286 -20.79 17.38 -3.10
CA GLU A 286 -20.57 17.78 -1.69
C GLU A 286 -21.16 16.79 -0.68
N GLU A 287 -22.32 16.20 -0.97
CA GLU A 287 -22.97 15.22 -0.10
C GLU A 287 -22.20 13.90 0.05
N HIS A 288 -21.28 13.64 -0.88
CA HIS A 288 -20.49 12.42 -0.98
C HIS A 288 -19.05 12.60 -0.48
N LYS A 289 -18.59 13.84 -0.22
CA LYS A 289 -17.22 14.12 0.24
C LYS A 289 -16.84 13.51 1.59
N LYS A 290 -17.80 13.10 2.41
CA LYS A 290 -17.53 12.40 3.68
C LYS A 290 -17.84 10.91 3.62
N ASP A 291 -18.31 10.39 2.50
CA ASP A 291 -18.74 9.00 2.39
C ASP A 291 -17.61 8.09 1.87
N LYS A 292 -17.29 7.04 2.63
CA LYS A 292 -16.36 5.99 2.19
C LYS A 292 -16.74 5.45 0.81
N SER A 293 -18.03 5.23 0.57
CA SER A 293 -18.53 4.67 -0.68
C SER A 293 -18.18 5.59 -1.85
N ALA A 294 -18.33 6.91 -1.67
CA ALA A 294 -17.93 7.86 -2.69
C ALA A 294 -16.44 7.76 -3.00
N TYR A 295 -15.55 7.62 -2.03
CA TYR A 295 -14.12 7.45 -2.34
C TYR A 295 -13.84 6.12 -3.03
N VAL A 296 -14.44 5.02 -2.57
CA VAL A 296 -14.33 3.72 -3.23
C VAL A 296 -14.87 3.77 -4.68
N TYR A 297 -15.88 4.61 -4.96
CA TYR A 297 -16.60 4.63 -6.23
C TYR A 297 -16.34 5.84 -7.14
N ALA A 298 -15.73 6.92 -6.66
CA ALA A 298 -15.49 8.17 -7.39
C ALA A 298 -14.12 8.26 -8.06
N ASP A 299 -13.24 7.30 -7.80
CA ASP A 299 -11.93 7.11 -8.43
C ASP A 299 -11.95 6.89 -9.95
N LYS A 300 -13.10 7.07 -10.62
CA LYS A 300 -13.29 6.91 -12.06
C LYS A 300 -12.43 7.82 -12.94
N ILE A 301 -11.66 8.75 -12.37
CA ILE A 301 -11.20 9.90 -13.15
C ILE A 301 -9.67 9.96 -13.32
N LEU A 302 -8.83 9.51 -12.37
CA LEU A 302 -7.38 9.36 -12.63
C LEU A 302 -6.98 8.03 -13.30
N MET A 303 -7.96 7.15 -13.47
CA MET A 303 -7.83 5.76 -13.93
C MET A 303 -7.56 5.63 -15.44
N ASP A 304 -8.20 6.47 -16.27
CA ASP A 304 -8.07 6.44 -17.76
C ASP A 304 -6.67 6.80 -18.30
N VAL A 305 -5.74 7.08 -17.40
CA VAL A 305 -4.34 7.36 -17.73
C VAL A 305 -3.59 6.08 -18.09
N ASP A 306 -4.04 4.92 -17.59
CA ASP A 306 -3.17 3.74 -17.50
C ASP A 306 -3.86 2.36 -17.62
N ASP A 307 -4.75 2.20 -18.60
CA ASP A 307 -5.46 0.95 -18.90
C ASP A 307 -4.55 -0.27 -19.16
N GLN A 308 -3.25 -0.06 -19.38
CA GLN A 308 -2.29 -1.14 -19.61
C GLN A 308 -1.91 -1.91 -18.33
N TYR A 309 -2.12 -1.33 -17.15
CA TYR A 309 -1.99 -2.03 -15.86
C TYR A 309 -3.34 -2.49 -15.31
N PHE A 310 -4.39 -2.39 -16.12
CA PHE A 310 -5.73 -2.91 -15.81
C PHE A 310 -5.74 -4.43 -15.90
N TRP A 311 -6.15 -5.10 -14.83
CA TRP A 311 -6.35 -6.54 -14.78
C TRP A 311 -7.84 -6.82 -14.56
N GLU A 312 -8.57 -7.21 -15.61
CA GLU A 312 -10.01 -7.53 -15.55
C GLU A 312 -10.30 -8.71 -14.61
N TRP A 313 -10.33 -8.48 -13.29
CA TRP A 313 -10.45 -9.51 -12.27
C TRP A 313 -11.66 -9.21 -11.37
N GLY A 314 -12.75 -9.99 -11.48
CA GLY A 314 -13.94 -9.87 -10.61
C GLY A 314 -15.26 -10.26 -11.30
N GLY A 315 -16.20 -10.89 -10.57
CA GLY A 315 -17.41 -11.52 -11.14
C GLY A 315 -18.58 -10.61 -11.37
N SER A 316 -18.44 -9.40 -10.86
CA SER A 316 -19.30 -8.28 -11.14
C SER A 316 -18.43 -7.11 -11.57
N GLU A 317 -18.95 -6.34 -12.52
CA GLU A 317 -18.36 -5.09 -13.01
C GLU A 317 -17.93 -4.18 -11.85
N ILE A 318 -18.68 -4.17 -10.74
CA ILE A 318 -18.42 -3.34 -9.57
C ILE A 318 -17.17 -3.78 -8.78
N ILE A 319 -16.97 -5.09 -8.58
CA ILE A 319 -15.80 -5.61 -7.84
C ILE A 319 -14.55 -5.48 -8.71
N SER A 320 -14.67 -5.80 -10.00
CA SER A 320 -13.57 -5.62 -10.95
C SER A 320 -13.15 -4.16 -11.07
N ASP A 321 -14.11 -3.23 -11.15
CA ASP A 321 -13.83 -1.79 -11.13
C ASP A 321 -13.07 -1.37 -9.87
N SER A 322 -13.50 -1.85 -8.69
CA SER A 322 -12.88 -1.47 -7.41
C SER A 322 -11.45 -1.98 -7.29
N ASN A 323 -11.22 -3.25 -7.66
CA ASN A 323 -9.89 -3.87 -7.60
C ASN A 323 -8.94 -3.18 -8.57
N ASN A 324 -9.38 -2.92 -9.80
CA ASN A 324 -8.57 -2.26 -10.81
C ASN A 324 -8.19 -0.83 -10.47
N ARG A 325 -9.05 -0.11 -9.74
CA ARG A 325 -8.70 1.24 -9.25
C ARG A 325 -7.60 1.17 -8.21
N GLN A 326 -7.66 0.22 -7.29
CA GLN A 326 -6.59 0.03 -6.31
C GLN A 326 -5.27 -0.32 -7.00
N ILE A 327 -5.31 -1.19 -8.02
CA ILE A 327 -4.14 -1.52 -8.85
C ILE A 327 -3.53 -0.26 -9.47
N SER A 328 -4.36 0.52 -10.17
CA SER A 328 -3.94 1.75 -10.85
C SER A 328 -3.40 2.80 -9.86
N GLN A 329 -4.01 2.93 -8.68
CA GLN A 329 -3.59 3.88 -7.66
C GLN A 329 -2.19 3.58 -7.12
N GLU A 330 -1.93 2.34 -6.75
CA GLU A 330 -0.62 1.89 -6.24
C GLU A 330 0.44 1.97 -7.35
N SER A 331 0.08 1.53 -8.56
CA SER A 331 0.96 1.61 -9.74
C SER A 331 1.39 3.07 -10.04
N GLN A 332 0.44 4.00 -10.04
CA GLN A 332 0.69 5.43 -10.17
C GLN A 332 1.53 5.97 -9.00
N ALA A 333 1.21 5.59 -7.76
CA ALA A 333 1.96 6.06 -6.58
C ALA A 333 3.43 5.65 -6.64
N GLU A 334 3.73 4.42 -7.08
CA GLU A 334 5.10 3.96 -7.27
C GLU A 334 5.81 4.67 -8.42
N GLY A 335 5.18 4.79 -9.59
CA GLY A 335 5.80 5.46 -10.74
C GLY A 335 6.07 6.95 -10.49
N ILE A 336 5.09 7.67 -9.94
CA ILE A 336 5.19 9.10 -9.66
C ILE A 336 6.17 9.38 -8.51
N SER A 337 6.17 8.56 -7.46
CA SER A 337 7.14 8.71 -6.37
C SER A 337 8.58 8.53 -6.85
N PHE A 338 8.83 7.52 -7.70
CA PHE A 338 10.13 7.29 -8.32
C PHE A 338 10.54 8.46 -9.22
N GLU A 339 9.63 9.00 -10.04
CA GLU A 339 9.93 10.14 -10.89
C GLU A 339 10.29 11.38 -10.06
N VAL A 340 9.52 11.69 -9.01
CA VAL A 340 9.79 12.80 -8.09
C VAL A 340 11.15 12.61 -7.41
N LEU A 341 11.43 11.42 -6.88
CA LEU A 341 12.67 11.11 -6.19
C LEU A 341 13.88 11.30 -7.09
N THR A 342 13.83 10.73 -8.29
CA THR A 342 14.95 10.81 -9.23
C THR A 342 15.16 12.23 -9.74
N ASN A 343 14.11 13.07 -9.79
CA ASN A 343 14.23 14.49 -10.10
C ASN A 343 14.85 15.30 -8.95
N VAL A 344 14.39 15.12 -7.72
CA VAL A 344 14.90 15.82 -6.53
C VAL A 344 16.38 15.52 -6.30
N TYR A 345 16.81 14.29 -6.56
CA TYR A 345 18.21 13.88 -6.46
C TYR A 345 19.01 14.09 -7.75
N ASN A 346 18.42 14.65 -8.81
CA ASN A 346 19.05 14.87 -10.12
C ASN A 346 19.81 13.62 -10.65
N MET A 347 19.16 12.46 -10.57
CA MET A 347 19.80 11.18 -10.89
C MET A 347 20.09 11.04 -12.37
N SER A 348 21.24 10.45 -12.68
CA SER A 348 21.59 10.02 -14.04
C SER A 348 20.73 8.83 -14.49
N THR A 349 20.75 8.53 -15.80
CA THR A 349 20.05 7.36 -16.35
C THR A 349 20.49 6.06 -15.68
N VAL A 350 21.80 5.88 -15.45
CA VAL A 350 22.34 4.66 -14.83
C VAL A 350 21.88 4.52 -13.37
N GLN A 351 21.79 5.63 -12.63
CA GLN A 351 21.26 5.64 -11.26
C GLN A 351 19.77 5.31 -11.20
N LYS A 352 18.99 5.86 -12.15
CA LYS A 352 17.56 5.54 -12.28
C LYS A 352 17.35 4.05 -12.54
N GLU A 353 18.07 3.49 -13.51
CA GLU A 353 17.99 2.06 -13.85
C GLU A 353 18.36 1.17 -12.66
N ALA A 354 19.45 1.50 -11.96
CA ALA A 354 19.90 0.74 -10.79
C ALA A 354 18.87 0.79 -9.65
N LEU A 355 18.32 1.96 -9.33
CA LEU A 355 17.31 2.13 -8.29
C LEU A 355 16.00 1.44 -8.67
N TRP A 356 15.54 1.58 -9.92
CA TRP A 356 14.33 0.91 -10.43
C TRP A 356 14.44 -0.61 -10.29
N SER A 357 15.58 -1.17 -10.69
CA SER A 357 15.83 -2.61 -10.59
C SER A 357 15.80 -3.09 -9.13
N HIS A 358 16.27 -2.28 -8.18
CA HIS A 358 16.31 -2.65 -6.76
C HIS A 358 14.95 -2.48 -6.07
N LEU A 359 14.22 -1.40 -6.36
CA LEU A 359 12.88 -1.16 -5.80
C LEU A 359 11.85 -2.15 -6.36
N PHE A 360 11.80 -2.28 -7.68
CA PHE A 360 10.72 -2.97 -8.39
C PHE A 360 11.18 -4.27 -9.04
N GLY A 361 12.37 -4.30 -9.63
CA GLY A 361 12.90 -5.51 -10.29
C GLY A 361 13.11 -6.70 -9.35
N ARG A 362 13.24 -6.46 -8.04
CA ARG A 362 13.26 -7.52 -7.01
C ARG A 362 11.93 -8.29 -6.89
N LEU A 363 10.83 -7.75 -7.43
CA LEU A 363 9.48 -8.32 -7.36
C LEU A 363 9.11 -9.13 -8.62
N ASN A 364 10.03 -9.26 -9.59
CA ASN A 364 9.77 -9.93 -10.86
C ASN A 364 9.24 -11.36 -10.68
N ILE A 365 9.77 -12.15 -9.73
CA ILE A 365 9.23 -13.50 -9.46
C ILE A 365 7.75 -13.45 -9.03
N GLY A 366 7.38 -12.46 -8.21
CA GLY A 366 5.99 -12.24 -7.81
C GLY A 366 5.12 -11.89 -9.02
N ARG A 367 5.58 -10.96 -9.86
CA ARG A 367 4.91 -10.56 -11.11
C ARG A 367 4.71 -11.75 -12.05
N ASP A 368 5.77 -12.48 -12.38
CA ASP A 368 5.74 -13.63 -13.29
C ASP A 368 4.81 -14.74 -12.76
N ASN A 369 4.73 -14.91 -11.44
CA ASN A 369 3.79 -15.85 -10.84
C ASN A 369 2.34 -15.39 -11.00
N MET A 370 2.05 -14.09 -10.82
CA MET A 370 0.72 -13.56 -11.05
C MET A 370 0.29 -13.67 -12.52
N GLU A 371 1.19 -13.36 -13.46
CA GLU A 371 0.92 -13.49 -14.91
C GLU A 371 0.58 -14.95 -15.28
N GLN A 372 1.30 -15.91 -14.70
CA GLN A 372 0.97 -17.33 -14.89
C GLN A 372 -0.37 -17.72 -14.26
N ILE A 373 -0.72 -17.18 -13.09
CA ILE A 373 -2.03 -17.40 -12.48
C ILE A 373 -3.11 -16.88 -13.43
N GLN A 374 -2.96 -15.65 -13.93
CA GLN A 374 -3.87 -15.04 -14.88
C GLN A 374 -4.05 -15.93 -16.12
N GLN A 375 -2.94 -16.35 -16.73
CA GLN A 375 -2.98 -17.19 -17.92
C GLN A 375 -3.74 -18.50 -17.66
N ILE A 376 -3.43 -19.20 -16.57
CA ILE A 376 -4.09 -20.47 -16.23
C ILE A 376 -5.60 -20.25 -16.02
N THR A 377 -5.99 -19.19 -15.33
CA THR A 377 -7.40 -18.94 -15.01
C THR A 377 -8.17 -18.45 -16.23
N GLU A 378 -7.61 -17.59 -17.07
CA GLU A 378 -8.26 -17.16 -18.32
C GLU A 378 -8.45 -18.30 -19.32
N GLU A 379 -7.48 -19.21 -19.42
CA GLU A 379 -7.54 -20.35 -20.33
C GLU A 379 -8.55 -21.41 -19.88
N ASN A 380 -8.62 -21.70 -18.57
CA ASN A 380 -9.40 -22.82 -18.04
C ASN A 380 -10.72 -22.41 -17.36
N TRP A 381 -10.72 -21.29 -16.63
CA TRP A 381 -11.84 -20.82 -15.81
C TRP A 381 -12.06 -19.31 -15.99
N PRO A 382 -12.42 -18.83 -17.21
CA PRO A 382 -12.52 -17.40 -17.53
C PRO A 382 -13.59 -16.62 -16.75
N LYS A 383 -14.32 -17.31 -15.86
CA LYS A 383 -15.34 -16.72 -14.98
C LYS A 383 -14.94 -16.78 -13.51
N LEU A 384 -13.75 -17.26 -13.18
CA LEU A 384 -13.25 -17.40 -11.81
C LEU A 384 -12.59 -16.10 -11.33
N HIS A 385 -12.78 -15.77 -10.07
CA HIS A 385 -12.15 -14.62 -9.41
C HIS A 385 -11.05 -15.12 -8.49
N VAL A 386 -9.81 -14.89 -8.92
CA VAL A 386 -8.62 -15.37 -8.21
C VAL A 386 -8.52 -14.77 -6.81
N ASP A 387 -8.95 -13.52 -6.63
CA ASP A 387 -9.00 -12.82 -5.33
C ASP A 387 -10.02 -13.43 -4.35
N GLU A 388 -11.04 -14.14 -4.85
CA GLU A 388 -12.01 -14.88 -4.02
C GLU A 388 -11.51 -16.28 -3.63
N SER A 389 -10.49 -16.79 -4.32
CA SER A 389 -9.98 -18.16 -4.09
C SER A 389 -9.29 -18.36 -2.74
N GLY A 390 -8.84 -17.28 -2.09
CA GLY A 390 -8.05 -17.37 -0.86
C GLY A 390 -8.70 -18.18 0.27
N SER A 391 -10.03 -18.08 0.42
CA SER A 391 -10.75 -18.85 1.44
C SER A 391 -10.83 -20.34 1.08
N SER A 392 -11.09 -20.68 -0.18
CA SER A 392 -11.14 -22.08 -0.64
C SER A 392 -9.76 -22.74 -0.57
N ILE A 393 -8.69 -22.01 -0.91
CA ILE A 393 -7.31 -22.50 -0.74
C ILE A 393 -6.99 -22.68 0.76
N ALA A 394 -7.47 -21.78 1.62
CA ALA A 394 -7.30 -21.91 3.07
C ALA A 394 -7.92 -23.21 3.62
N GLU A 395 -9.09 -23.61 3.14
CA GLU A 395 -9.73 -24.89 3.53
C GLU A 395 -8.84 -26.08 3.16
N VAL A 396 -8.26 -26.09 1.95
CA VAL A 396 -7.30 -27.14 1.53
C VAL A 396 -6.09 -27.15 2.47
N MET A 397 -5.54 -25.99 2.82
CA MET A 397 -4.37 -25.87 3.69
C MET A 397 -4.63 -26.32 5.14
N ARG A 398 -5.89 -26.31 5.62
CA ARG A 398 -6.23 -26.91 6.94
C ARG A 398 -6.03 -28.43 6.97
N GLY A 399 -5.98 -29.08 5.80
CA GLY A 399 -5.59 -30.48 5.68
C GLY A 399 -4.09 -30.74 5.92
N TYR A 400 -3.26 -29.69 6.07
CA TYR A 400 -1.83 -29.81 6.31
C TYR A 400 -1.54 -30.25 7.77
N ASN A 401 -1.50 -31.55 7.99
CA ASN A 401 -1.36 -32.17 9.32
C ASN A 401 0.06 -32.09 9.95
N LYS A 402 0.80 -30.98 9.73
CA LYS A 402 2.14 -30.75 10.27
C LYS A 402 2.24 -29.34 10.89
N ASN A 403 3.31 -29.09 11.64
CA ASN A 403 3.63 -27.75 12.13
C ASN A 403 3.72 -26.76 10.94
N GLY A 404 3.08 -25.60 11.07
CA GLY A 404 3.02 -24.56 10.03
C GLY A 404 1.69 -24.46 9.29
N GLU A 405 0.67 -25.26 9.64
CA GLU A 405 -0.71 -25.13 9.13
C GLU A 405 -1.23 -23.68 9.23
N SER A 406 -1.13 -23.07 10.41
CA SER A 406 -1.57 -21.69 10.65
C SER A 406 -0.85 -20.67 9.76
N THR A 407 0.42 -20.94 9.44
CA THR A 407 1.23 -20.08 8.57
C THR A 407 0.75 -20.16 7.12
N LEU A 408 0.44 -21.36 6.62
CA LEU A 408 -0.13 -21.56 5.29
C LEU A 408 -1.53 -20.94 5.17
N VAL A 409 -2.39 -21.15 6.18
CA VAL A 409 -3.73 -20.52 6.23
C VAL A 409 -3.62 -18.98 6.27
N SER A 410 -2.65 -18.44 7.01
CA SER A 410 -2.40 -17.00 7.04
C SER A 410 -1.94 -16.47 5.67
N LEU A 411 -1.08 -17.21 4.96
CA LEU A 411 -0.67 -16.88 3.60
C LEU A 411 -1.86 -16.83 2.63
N THR A 412 -2.74 -17.83 2.66
CA THR A 412 -3.91 -17.88 1.76
C THR A 412 -4.92 -16.77 2.07
N ASN A 413 -5.09 -16.41 3.34
CA ASN A 413 -6.00 -15.31 3.72
C ASN A 413 -5.51 -13.94 3.19
N ARG A 414 -4.20 -13.76 3.02
CA ARG A 414 -3.62 -12.53 2.44
C ARG A 414 -3.86 -12.38 0.94
N LEU A 415 -4.32 -13.42 0.25
CA LEU A 415 -4.71 -13.33 -1.17
C LEU A 415 -5.89 -12.39 -1.40
N SER A 416 -6.66 -12.06 -0.35
CA SER A 416 -7.66 -10.99 -0.40
C SER A 416 -7.06 -9.60 -0.72
N ALA A 417 -5.74 -9.42 -0.57
CA ALA A 417 -5.01 -8.21 -0.94
C ALA A 417 -4.39 -8.29 -2.35
N PHE A 418 -4.73 -9.29 -3.17
CA PHE A 418 -4.22 -9.46 -4.54
C PHE A 418 -4.22 -8.17 -5.39
N PRO A 419 -5.28 -7.35 -5.39
CA PRO A 419 -5.30 -6.10 -6.15
C PRO A 419 -4.14 -5.16 -5.80
N ALA A 420 -3.82 -4.99 -4.51
CA ALA A 420 -2.70 -4.15 -4.11
C ALA A 420 -1.36 -4.70 -4.63
N TYR A 421 -1.15 -6.03 -4.55
CA TYR A 421 0.07 -6.66 -5.06
C TYR A 421 0.27 -6.45 -6.56
N ILE A 422 -0.80 -6.47 -7.35
CA ILE A 422 -0.71 -6.21 -8.78
C ILE A 422 -0.23 -4.79 -9.05
N GLY A 423 -0.73 -3.80 -8.31
CA GLY A 423 -0.24 -2.43 -8.40
C GLY A 423 1.25 -2.31 -8.04
N TYR A 424 1.68 -2.92 -6.92
CA TYR A 424 3.09 -2.90 -6.50
C TYR A 424 4.04 -3.64 -7.46
N PHE A 425 3.59 -4.73 -8.09
CA PHE A 425 4.44 -5.50 -9.01
C PHE A 425 4.47 -4.90 -10.41
N ASN A 426 3.53 -4.01 -10.73
CA ASN A 426 3.41 -3.32 -12.00
C ASN A 426 3.38 -1.79 -11.82
N PRO A 427 4.46 -1.19 -11.30
CA PRO A 427 4.54 0.26 -11.15
C PRO A 427 4.44 0.95 -12.51
N MET A 428 3.82 2.13 -12.56
CA MET A 428 3.74 2.96 -13.76
C MET A 428 5.15 3.28 -14.24
N GLU A 429 5.47 2.89 -15.47
CA GLU A 429 6.77 3.16 -16.08
C GLU A 429 7.02 4.68 -16.26
N PRO A 430 8.26 5.16 -16.11
CA PRO A 430 8.58 6.59 -16.21
C PRO A 430 8.08 7.25 -17.50
N GLU A 431 8.12 6.54 -18.63
CA GLU A 431 7.62 6.99 -19.93
C GLU A 431 6.10 7.22 -19.98
N ASP A 432 5.33 6.59 -19.09
CA ASP A 432 3.87 6.72 -19.05
C ASP A 432 3.38 7.84 -18.14
N THR A 433 4.26 8.38 -17.28
CA THR A 433 3.94 9.46 -16.34
C THR A 433 3.46 10.74 -17.05
N ASP A 434 3.84 10.97 -18.31
CA ASP A 434 3.39 12.14 -19.08
C ASP A 434 1.86 12.18 -19.22
N LYS A 435 1.21 11.03 -19.36
CA LYS A 435 -0.26 10.96 -19.43
C LYS A 435 -0.89 11.41 -18.11
N PHE A 436 -0.30 10.99 -16.98
CA PHE A 436 -0.73 11.38 -15.64
C PHE A 436 -0.64 12.90 -15.45
N TRP A 437 0.50 13.49 -15.85
CA TRP A 437 0.72 14.92 -15.73
C TRP A 437 -0.20 15.74 -16.62
N GLU A 438 -0.42 15.33 -17.87
CA GLU A 438 -1.38 15.98 -18.78
C GLU A 438 -2.81 15.92 -18.26
N PHE A 439 -3.14 14.88 -17.52
CA PHE A 439 -4.46 14.71 -16.93
C PHE A 439 -4.74 15.75 -15.85
N ILE A 440 -3.81 15.95 -14.91
CA ILE A 440 -3.99 16.86 -13.76
C ILE A 440 -3.68 18.34 -14.04
N LYS A 441 -3.27 18.67 -15.27
CA LYS A 441 -3.13 20.06 -15.76
C LYS A 441 -4.48 20.75 -16.01
N LYS A 442 -5.55 19.98 -16.22
CA LYS A 442 -6.90 20.47 -16.54
C LYS A 442 -7.72 20.68 -15.27
#